data_AF-A0A0F3GMF7-F1
#
_entry.id   AF-A0A0F3GMF7-F1
#
_cell.length_a   1.000
_cell.length_b   1.000
_cell.length_c   1.000
_cell.angle_alpha   90.00
_cell.angle_beta   90.00
_cell.angle_gamma   90.00
#
_symmetry.space_group_name_H-M   'P 1'
#
loop_
_entity.id
_entity.type
_entity.pdbx_description
1 polymer ?
#
loop_
_entity_poly.entity_id
_entity_poly.type
_entity_poly.pdbx_seq_one_letter_code
_entity_poly.pdbx_strand_id
1 'polypeptide(L)' 'MELFVRLNTESGITVILVTHEPDIAAYSKRRIRFSDGCVVSDTLTT' A
#
# COMPACT_ATOMS: atom_id res chain seq x y z
N MET A 1 3.44 11.20 -2.26
CA MET A 1 3.37 9.81 -2.79
C MET A 1 4.10 9.60 -4.11
N GLU A 2 4.32 10.64 -4.92
CA GLU A 2 4.92 10.55 -6.26
C GLU A 2 6.23 9.75 -6.32
N LEU A 3 7.20 10.00 -5.44
CA LEU A 3 8.48 9.27 -5.45
C LEU A 3 8.30 7.76 -5.30
N PHE A 4 7.52 7.30 -4.32
CA PHE A 4 7.31 5.86 -4.08
C PHE A 4 6.56 5.19 -5.21
N VAL A 5 5.59 5.89 -5.80
CA VAL A 5 4.88 5.41 -7.00
C VAL A 5 5.88 5.23 -8.13
N ARG A 6 6.71 6.24 -8.42
CA ARG A 6 7.72 6.17 -9.48
C ARG A 6 8.72 5.04 -9.27
N LEU A 7 9.26 4.87 -8.06
CA LEU A 7 10.15 3.75 -7.77
C LEU A 7 9.47 2.38 -7.98
N ASN A 8 8.18 2.26 -7.64
CA ASN A 8 7.44 1.03 -7.86
C ASN A 8 7.08 0.77 -9.34
N THR A 9 6.72 1.81 -10.09
CA THR A 9 6.23 1.67 -11.47
C THR A 9 7.34 1.76 -12.51
N GLU A 10 8.31 2.66 -12.33
CA GLU A 10 9.40 2.91 -13.28
C GLU A 10 10.62 2.03 -12.99
N SER A 11 10.97 1.85 -11.72
CA SER A 11 12.19 1.12 -11.31
C SER A 11 11.94 -0.32 -10.88
N GLY A 12 10.67 -0.77 -10.82
CA GLY A 12 10.31 -2.12 -10.39
C GLY A 12 10.62 -2.44 -8.92
N ILE A 13 10.83 -1.42 -8.10
CA ILE A 13 11.16 -1.59 -6.68
C ILE A 13 9.91 -1.98 -5.89
N THR A 14 10.01 -3.03 -5.08
CA THR A 14 8.93 -3.41 -4.16
C THR A 14 8.90 -2.46 -2.97
N VAL A 15 7.73 -1.84 -2.73
CA VAL A 15 7.52 -0.88 -1.64
C VAL A 15 6.43 -1.41 -0.73
N ILE A 16 6.72 -1.50 0.56
CA ILE A 16 5.73 -1.76 1.62
C ILE A 16 5.63 -0.48 2.45
N LEU A 17 4.42 0.06 2.56
CA LEU A 17 4.13 1.27 3.32
C LEU A 17 3.07 0.96 4.37
N VAL A 18 3.31 1.39 5.60
CA VAL A 18 2.34 1.31 6.71
C VAL A 18 1.86 2.72 7.01
N THR A 19 0.54 2.91 7.00
CA THR A 19 -0.09 4.20 7.29
C THR A 19 -1.43 4.00 7.95
N HIS A 20 -1.85 4.97 8.77
CA HIS A 20 -3.21 5.06 9.30
C HIS A 20 -4.12 5.91 8.41
N GLU A 21 -3.56 6.59 7.41
CA GLU A 21 -4.25 7.51 6.51
C GLU A 21 -4.76 6.75 5.26
N PRO A 22 -6.09 6.68 5.04
CA PRO A 22 -6.67 5.85 3.98
C PRO A 22 -6.40 6.37 2.56
N ASP A 23 -6.21 7.68 2.41
CA ASP A 23 -5.82 8.36 1.18
C ASP A 23 -4.38 8.02 0.77
N ILE A 24 -3.45 7.92 1.72
CA ILE A 24 -2.09 7.45 1.45
C ILE A 24 -2.10 5.97 1.03
N ALA A 25 -2.91 5.14 1.68
CA ALA A 25 -3.05 3.72 1.32
C ALA A 25 -3.63 3.51 -0.09
N ALA A 26 -4.42 4.47 -0.61
CA ALA A 26 -5.01 4.38 -1.95
C ALA A 26 -3.98 4.46 -3.08
N TYR A 27 -2.75 4.91 -2.82
CA TYR A 27 -1.66 4.90 -3.81
C TYR A 27 -0.99 3.52 -3.97
N SER A 28 -1.31 2.55 -3.10
CA SER A 28 -0.77 1.20 -3.19
C SER A 28 -1.58 0.34 -4.15
N LYS A 29 -0.95 -0.67 -4.78
CA LYS A 29 -1.64 -1.66 -5.64
C LYS A 29 -2.46 -2.69 -4.83
N ARG A 30 -2.14 -2.85 -3.55
CA ARG A 30 -2.79 -3.80 -2.63
C ARG A 30 -2.81 -3.19 -1.24
N ARG A 31 -3.96 -3.25 -0.60
CA ARG A 31 -4.19 -2.77 0.76
C ARG A 31 -4.49 -3.93 1.68
N ILE A 32 -3.68 -4.07 2.73
CA ILE A 32 -3.85 -5.08 3.77
C ILE A 32 -4.18 -4.35 5.08
N ARG A 33 -5.29 -4.72 5.73
CA ARG A 33 -5.66 -4.20 7.05
C ARG A 33 -5.37 -5.24 8.11
N PHE A 34 -4.73 -4.79 9.18
CA PHE A 34 -4.49 -5.58 10.39
C PHE A 34 -5.39 -5.09 11.53
N SER A 35 -5.85 -6.03 12.36
CA SER A 35 -6.45 -5.77 13.67
C SER A 35 -5.97 -6.85 14.62
N ASP A 36 -5.51 -6.48 15.81
CA ASP A 36 -5.10 -7.42 16.86
C ASP A 36 -4.09 -8.48 16.40
N GLY A 37 -3.17 -8.09 15.51
CA GLY A 37 -2.15 -8.99 14.95
C GLY A 37 -2.63 -9.90 13.82
N CYS A 38 -3.92 -9.86 13.47
CA CYS A 38 -4.52 -10.64 12.39
C CYS A 38 -4.78 -9.79 11.15
N VAL A 39 -4.62 -10.39 9.96
CA VAL A 39 -5.09 -9.79 8.70
C VAL A 39 -6.61 -9.89 8.65
N VAL A 40 -7.30 -8.75 8.65
CA VAL A 40 -8.76 -8.67 8.61
C VAL A 40 -9.31 -8.26 7.23
N SER A 41 -8.46 -7.74 6.34
CA SER A 41 -8.82 -7.42 4.97
C SER A 41 -7.60 -7.46 4.08
N ASP A 42 -7.79 -7.93 2.85
CA ASP A 42 -6.77 -8.00 1.82
C ASP A 42 -7.41 -7.76 0.45
N THR A 43 -7.13 -6.60 -0.15
CA THR A 43 -7.81 -6.14 -1.37
C THR A 43 -6.83 -5.49 -2.33
N LEU A 44 -6.96 -5.80 -3.63
CA LEU A 44 -6.30 -5.02 -4.67
C LEU A 44 -6.98 -3.64 -4.78
N THR A 45 -6.17 -2.59 -4.91
CA THR A 45 -6.67 -1.25 -5.20
C THR A 45 -6.88 -1.18 -6.71
N THR A 46 -8.13 -0.92 -7.13
CA THR A 46 -8.51 -0.82 -8.54
C THR A 46 -8.06 0.50 -9.14
#